data_AF-A0A924TSW2-F1
#
_entry.id   AF-A0A924TSW2-F1
#
_cell.length_a   1.000
_cell.length_b   1.000
_cell.length_c   1.000
_cell.angle_alpha   90.00
_cell.angle_beta   90.00
_cell.angle_gamma   90.00
#
_symmetry.space_group_name_H-M   'P 1'
#
loop_
_entity.id
_entity.type
_entity.pdbx_description
1 polymer ?
#
loop_
_entity_poly.entity_id
_entity_poly.type
_entity_poly.pdbx_seq_one_letter_code
_entity_poly.pdbx_strand_id
1 'polypeptide(L)'
;PTTALDVTTQAQILKLVLELQQRHGAGVLFITHDFGVVAEVAHRVAVLRLGDLVEVGPKHHVVQRPQHAYTPMLVAAGPSLHLKQRPIDVNAPVVLKVQGLDKTYQDKRWFGPRRAVHAAQAVSFEIRRGQTLGIVGESGSGKSTVARCILRLIDPSGGAVLLGGNRPGEAAEDIAMMGPRQLRPLRRRVQIVFQDPYRSLNPRRTVAQAMVEGPMNYGLSRTAALQRARDLLALVRMDGSAMDRYPHQFSGGQRQRICIARALMMEPELLVADEAVSALDVSVQAQVLQLFEEIRSRLNLAMLFITHDLRVASQVCDQLAVMSQGRVVEYGPAHQVFGDPQHAYTRALFAAAPGRDFAFHTV
;
A
#
# COMPACT_ATOMS: atom_id res chain seq x y z
N PRO A 1 -6.46 -4.20 -17.93
CA PRO A 1 -5.08 -4.73 -18.12
C PRO A 1 -3.97 -3.97 -17.36
N THR A 2 -4.30 -2.91 -16.61
CA THR A 2 -3.30 -2.07 -15.93
C THR A 2 -3.32 -2.18 -14.40
N THR A 3 -4.20 -3.01 -13.84
CA THR A 3 -4.28 -3.23 -12.39
C THR A 3 -2.98 -3.82 -11.85
N ALA A 4 -2.51 -3.30 -10.71
CA ALA A 4 -1.29 -3.73 -10.02
C ALA A 4 0.01 -3.59 -10.86
N LEU A 5 0.03 -2.69 -11.84
CA LEU A 5 1.24 -2.29 -12.56
C LEU A 5 1.73 -0.94 -12.03
N ASP A 6 3.05 -0.77 -11.97
CA ASP A 6 3.61 0.55 -11.71
C ASP A 6 3.32 1.53 -12.85
N VAL A 7 3.38 2.83 -12.53
CA VAL A 7 3.01 3.91 -13.44
C VAL A 7 3.78 3.89 -14.76
N THR A 8 5.05 3.46 -14.76
CA THR A 8 5.87 3.43 -15.98
C THR A 8 5.49 2.27 -16.90
N THR A 9 5.33 1.07 -16.33
CA THR A 9 4.87 -0.11 -17.05
C THR A 9 3.46 0.11 -17.60
N GLN A 10 2.58 0.72 -16.80
CA GLN A 10 1.24 1.08 -17.20
C GLN A 10 1.25 2.01 -18.44
N ALA A 11 2.04 3.09 -18.41
CA ALA A 11 2.16 4.02 -19.53
C ALA A 11 2.69 3.32 -20.81
N GLN A 12 3.68 2.43 -20.68
CA GLN A 12 4.21 1.67 -21.81
C GLN A 12 3.16 0.75 -22.45
N ILE A 13 2.38 0.04 -21.64
CA ILE A 13 1.32 -0.85 -22.13
C ILE A 13 0.22 -0.03 -22.83
N LEU A 14 -0.19 1.10 -22.25
CA LEU A 14 -1.19 1.98 -22.87
C LEU A 14 -0.70 2.50 -24.23
N LYS A 15 0.56 2.97 -24.31
CA LYS A 15 1.18 3.40 -25.56
C LYS A 15 1.20 2.28 -26.60
N LEU A 16 1.61 1.06 -26.22
CA LEU A 16 1.65 -0.09 -27.12
C LEU A 16 0.25 -0.43 -27.66
N VAL A 17 -0.78 -0.40 -26.81
CA VAL A 17 -2.16 -0.64 -27.24
C VAL A 17 -2.63 0.41 -28.26
N LEU A 18 -2.30 1.69 -28.04
CA LEU A 18 -2.63 2.77 -28.98
C LEU A 18 -1.89 2.63 -30.31
N GLU A 19 -0.61 2.27 -30.28
CA GLU A 19 0.17 2.01 -31.49
C GLU A 19 -0.39 0.83 -32.30
N LEU A 20 -0.75 -0.26 -31.63
CA LEU A 20 -1.37 -1.42 -32.28
C LEU A 20 -2.74 -1.06 -32.87
N GLN A 21 -3.53 -0.26 -32.13
CA GLN A 21 -4.82 0.23 -32.60
C GLN A 21 -4.68 1.03 -33.90
N GLN A 22 -3.73 1.96 -33.96
CA GLN A 22 -3.46 2.78 -35.14
C GLN A 22 -2.91 1.94 -36.30
N ARG A 23 -1.94 1.06 -36.04
CA ARG A 23 -1.27 0.26 -37.06
C ARG A 23 -2.20 -0.72 -37.76
N HIS A 24 -3.15 -1.30 -37.02
CA HIS A 24 -4.06 -2.31 -37.54
C HIS A 24 -5.47 -1.79 -37.86
N GLY A 25 -5.74 -0.50 -37.61
CA GLY A 25 -7.08 0.09 -37.78
C GLY A 25 -8.15 -0.59 -36.92
N ALA A 26 -7.76 -1.17 -35.78
CA ALA A 26 -8.65 -1.97 -34.94
C ALA A 26 -9.50 -1.11 -34.00
N GLY A 27 -10.71 -1.59 -33.68
CA GLY A 27 -11.45 -1.06 -32.52
C GLY A 27 -10.90 -1.66 -31.23
N VAL A 28 -10.67 -0.85 -30.21
CA VAL A 28 -10.23 -1.32 -28.88
C VAL A 28 -11.31 -1.04 -27.85
N LEU A 29 -11.87 -2.11 -27.27
CA LEU A 29 -12.72 -2.01 -26.09
C LEU A 29 -11.84 -2.15 -24.84
N PHE A 30 -11.67 -1.06 -24.12
CA PHE A 30 -10.87 -1.04 -22.89
C PHE A 30 -11.77 -1.10 -21.65
N ILE A 31 -11.69 -2.17 -20.88
CA ILE A 31 -12.42 -2.34 -19.62
C ILE A 31 -11.49 -1.95 -18.47
N THR A 32 -11.82 -0.86 -17.78
CA THR A 32 -11.08 -0.34 -16.64
C THR A 32 -12.00 0.33 -15.63
N HIS A 33 -11.51 0.43 -14.39
CA HIS A 33 -12.16 1.16 -13.31
C HIS A 33 -11.37 2.45 -12.94
N ASP A 34 -10.24 2.71 -13.60
CA ASP A 34 -9.39 3.89 -13.39
C ASP A 34 -9.71 4.97 -14.43
N PHE A 35 -10.34 6.06 -13.97
CA PHE A 35 -10.69 7.20 -14.82
C PHE A 35 -9.47 7.99 -15.32
N GLY A 36 -8.30 7.88 -14.67
CA GLY A 36 -7.04 8.43 -15.19
C GLY A 36 -6.64 7.77 -16.50
N VAL A 37 -6.76 6.44 -16.57
CA VAL A 37 -6.53 5.70 -17.84
C VAL A 37 -7.57 6.07 -18.88
N VAL A 38 -8.85 6.17 -18.49
CA VAL A 38 -9.93 6.58 -19.41
C VAL A 38 -9.66 7.95 -20.01
N ALA A 39 -9.26 8.92 -19.20
CA ALA A 39 -8.94 10.28 -19.66
C ALA A 39 -7.81 10.28 -20.70
N GLU A 40 -6.82 9.40 -20.52
CA GLU A 40 -5.66 9.29 -21.39
C GLU A 40 -5.98 8.61 -22.72
N VAL A 41 -6.56 7.39 -22.71
CA VAL A 41 -6.64 6.55 -23.92
C VAL A 41 -8.01 6.53 -24.61
N ALA A 42 -9.09 6.90 -23.91
CA ALA A 42 -10.42 6.71 -24.47
C ALA A 42 -10.82 7.81 -25.46
N HIS A 43 -11.50 7.40 -26.54
CA HIS A 43 -12.22 8.31 -27.43
C HIS A 43 -13.67 8.51 -26.94
N ARG A 44 -14.31 7.39 -26.57
CA ARG A 44 -15.67 7.31 -26.01
C ARG A 44 -15.63 6.50 -24.73
N VAL A 45 -16.54 6.81 -23.82
CA VAL A 45 -16.65 6.17 -22.50
C VAL A 45 -18.06 5.62 -22.34
N ALA A 46 -18.15 4.42 -21.78
CA ALA A 46 -19.38 3.74 -21.43
C ALA A 46 -19.30 3.34 -19.95
N VAL A 47 -20.27 3.79 -19.15
CA VAL A 47 -20.34 3.54 -17.70
C VAL A 47 -21.43 2.51 -17.44
N LEU A 48 -21.07 1.42 -16.75
CA LEU A 48 -22.02 0.40 -16.31
C LEU A 48 -22.23 0.47 -14.80
N ARG A 49 -23.45 0.22 -14.35
CA ARG A 49 -23.83 0.07 -12.94
C ARG A 49 -24.84 -1.06 -12.80
N LEU A 50 -24.55 -2.06 -11.97
CA LEU A 50 -25.46 -3.17 -11.67
C LEU A 50 -26.01 -3.92 -12.91
N GLY A 51 -25.23 -3.96 -13.99
CA GLY A 51 -25.63 -4.60 -15.26
C GLY A 51 -26.22 -3.63 -16.29
N ASP A 52 -26.58 -2.40 -15.87
CA ASP A 52 -27.16 -1.40 -16.76
C ASP A 52 -26.11 -0.45 -17.32
N LEU A 53 -26.26 -0.09 -18.59
CA LEU A 53 -25.46 0.94 -19.25
C LEU A 53 -26.05 2.31 -18.91
N VAL A 54 -25.47 2.97 -17.91
CA VAL A 54 -26.04 4.18 -17.31
C VAL A 54 -25.60 5.48 -17.97
N GLU A 55 -24.47 5.48 -18.67
CA GLU A 55 -23.97 6.66 -19.38
C GLU A 55 -23.04 6.27 -20.53
N VAL A 56 -23.18 6.90 -21.69
CA VAL A 56 -22.26 6.73 -22.83
C VAL A 56 -22.05 8.06 -23.54
N GLY A 57 -20.81 8.40 -23.87
CA GLY A 57 -20.52 9.60 -24.62
C GLY A 57 -19.05 9.76 -25.00
N PRO A 58 -18.69 10.87 -25.67
CA PRO A 58 -17.30 11.29 -25.81
C PRO A 58 -16.61 11.45 -24.45
N LYS A 59 -15.29 11.19 -24.35
CA LYS A 59 -14.59 11.23 -23.05
C LYS A 59 -14.76 12.54 -22.29
N HIS A 60 -14.74 13.67 -23.00
CA HIS A 60 -14.84 14.99 -22.37
C HIS A 60 -16.20 15.18 -21.68
N HIS A 61 -17.29 14.72 -22.30
CA HIS A 61 -18.61 14.77 -21.68
C HIS A 61 -18.70 13.87 -20.46
N VAL A 62 -18.34 12.59 -20.59
CA VAL A 62 -18.53 11.63 -19.49
C VAL A 62 -17.59 11.90 -18.31
N VAL A 63 -16.37 12.38 -18.56
CA VAL A 63 -15.37 12.61 -17.49
C VAL A 63 -15.51 14.00 -16.86
N GLN A 64 -15.78 15.05 -17.64
CA GLN A 64 -15.82 16.44 -17.11
C GLN A 64 -17.24 16.94 -16.82
N ARG A 65 -18.25 16.42 -17.52
CA ARG A 65 -19.66 16.83 -17.38
C ARG A 65 -20.57 15.61 -17.28
N PRO A 66 -20.32 14.72 -16.32
CA PRO A 66 -21.12 13.52 -16.14
C PRO A 66 -22.59 13.85 -15.93
N GLN A 67 -23.48 13.16 -16.64
CA GLN A 67 -24.93 13.38 -16.53
C GLN A 67 -25.59 12.44 -15.52
N HIS A 68 -25.06 11.23 -15.36
CA HIS A 68 -25.65 10.24 -14.47
C HIS A 68 -25.02 10.32 -13.08
N ALA A 69 -25.82 10.34 -12.01
CA ALA A 69 -25.34 10.56 -10.63
C ALA A 69 -24.26 9.59 -10.12
N TYR A 70 -24.13 8.40 -10.73
CA TYR A 70 -23.07 7.43 -10.41
C TYR A 70 -21.70 7.79 -11.01
N THR A 71 -21.68 8.42 -12.19
CA THR A 71 -20.44 8.73 -12.90
C THR A 71 -19.56 9.73 -12.13
N PRO A 72 -20.09 10.81 -11.51
CA PRO A 72 -19.31 11.67 -10.63
C PRO A 72 -18.68 10.90 -9.47
N MET A 73 -19.36 9.89 -8.91
CA MET A 73 -18.79 9.08 -7.83
C MET A 73 -17.56 8.29 -8.30
N LEU A 74 -17.57 7.79 -9.54
CA LEU A 74 -16.43 7.08 -10.12
C LEU A 74 -15.28 8.04 -10.49
N VAL A 75 -15.62 9.20 -11.06
CA VAL A 75 -14.64 10.24 -11.40
C VAL A 75 -13.97 10.77 -10.14
N ALA A 76 -14.73 11.07 -9.09
CA ALA A 76 -14.24 11.56 -7.81
C ALA A 76 -13.54 10.49 -6.96
N ALA A 77 -13.87 9.21 -7.14
CA ALA A 77 -13.09 8.11 -6.57
C ALA A 77 -11.72 7.98 -7.25
N GLY A 78 -11.60 8.49 -8.47
CA GLY A 78 -10.33 8.69 -9.18
C GLY A 78 -9.36 9.51 -8.32
N PRO A 79 -8.14 9.03 -8.08
CA PRO A 79 -7.23 9.73 -7.18
C PRO A 79 -6.73 11.06 -7.78
N SER A 80 -7.22 12.18 -7.28
CA SER A 80 -6.59 13.48 -7.50
C SER A 80 -5.33 13.61 -6.63
N LEU A 81 -4.29 14.27 -7.14
CA LEU A 81 -3.07 14.63 -6.40
C LEU A 81 -3.39 15.74 -5.38
N HIS A 82 -4.22 15.43 -4.38
CA HIS A 82 -4.42 16.32 -3.24
C HIS A 82 -3.31 16.07 -2.23
N LEU A 83 -2.40 17.03 -2.13
CA LEU A 83 -1.31 16.99 -1.17
C LEU A 83 -1.86 17.21 0.23
N LYS A 84 -1.90 16.13 1.02
CA LYS A 84 -2.28 16.23 2.43
C LYS A 84 -1.12 16.85 3.21
N GLN A 85 -1.30 18.06 3.71
CA GLN A 85 -0.37 18.67 4.65
C GLN A 85 -0.81 18.33 6.07
N ARG A 86 -0.01 17.51 6.76
CA ARG A 86 -0.15 17.25 8.19
C ARG A 86 1.11 17.69 8.92
N PRO A 87 0.99 18.43 10.03
CA PRO A 87 2.14 18.74 10.86
C PRO A 87 2.69 17.44 11.43
N ILE A 88 3.98 17.20 11.20
CA ILE A 88 4.71 16.08 11.79
C ILE A 88 5.20 16.56 13.15
N ASP A 89 4.80 15.86 14.21
CA ASP A 89 5.38 16.08 15.52
C ASP A 89 6.83 15.55 15.52
N VAL A 90 7.78 16.47 15.40
CA VAL A 90 9.22 16.15 15.38
C VAL A 90 9.71 15.55 16.71
N ASN A 91 8.98 15.82 17.80
CA ASN A 91 9.30 15.33 19.14
C ASN A 91 8.65 13.97 19.44
N ALA A 92 7.76 13.48 18.57
CA ALA A 92 7.17 12.16 18.73
C ALA A 92 8.27 11.08 18.71
N PRO A 93 8.13 10.02 19.52
CA PRO A 93 9.14 8.98 19.62
C PRO A 93 9.32 8.27 18.28
N VAL A 94 10.57 7.94 17.96
CA VAL A 94 10.92 7.16 16.77
C VAL A 94 10.58 5.70 17.04
N VAL A 95 9.62 5.16 16.28
CA VAL A 95 9.19 3.76 16.39
C VAL A 95 10.11 2.85 15.61
N LEU A 96 10.51 3.29 14.41
CA LEU A 96 11.42 2.57 13.53
C LEU A 96 12.48 3.51 12.99
N LYS A 97 13.74 3.10 13.05
CA LYS A 97 14.86 3.74 12.35
C LYS A 97 15.65 2.70 11.58
N VAL A 98 15.75 2.90 10.28
CA VAL A 98 16.53 2.07 9.36
C VAL A 98 17.80 2.83 9.01
N GLN A 99 18.97 2.20 9.17
CA GLN A 99 20.26 2.84 8.93
C GLN A 99 21.13 1.97 8.04
N GLY A 100 21.45 2.48 6.85
CA GLY A 100 22.35 1.80 5.91
C GLY A 100 21.92 0.38 5.57
N LEU A 101 20.61 0.10 5.51
CA LEU A 101 20.09 -1.25 5.29
C LEU A 101 20.51 -1.76 3.91
N ASP A 102 21.19 -2.90 3.92
CA ASP A 102 21.66 -3.58 2.72
C ASP A 102 20.97 -4.94 2.56
N LYS A 103 20.66 -5.30 1.32
CA LYS A 103 20.25 -6.65 0.96
C LYS A 103 20.79 -7.04 -0.40
N THR A 104 21.64 -8.05 -0.40
CA THR A 104 22.17 -8.67 -1.62
C THR A 104 21.67 -10.10 -1.71
N TYR A 105 21.01 -10.44 -2.82
CA TYR A 105 20.70 -11.82 -3.17
C TYR A 105 21.86 -12.38 -3.98
N GLN A 106 22.34 -13.55 -3.58
CA GLN A 106 23.41 -14.27 -4.28
C GLN A 106 22.83 -15.55 -4.86
N ASP A 107 23.06 -15.79 -6.15
CA ASP A 107 22.64 -17.02 -6.81
C ASP A 107 23.51 -18.19 -6.30
N LYS A 108 22.88 -19.22 -5.72
CA LYS A 108 23.56 -20.44 -5.25
C LYS A 108 23.82 -21.38 -6.44
N ARG A 109 24.68 -20.98 -7.37
CA ARG A 109 25.17 -21.86 -8.45
C ARG A 109 26.51 -22.49 -8.07
N TRP A 110 26.66 -23.79 -8.32
CA TRP A 110 27.91 -24.53 -8.12
C TRP A 110 28.93 -24.31 -9.24
N PHE A 111 28.49 -23.90 -10.44
CA PHE A 111 29.37 -23.58 -11.56
C PHE A 111 28.92 -22.28 -12.26
N GLY A 112 29.88 -21.45 -12.68
CA GLY A 112 29.67 -20.18 -13.38
C GLY A 112 29.76 -18.91 -12.51
N PRO A 113 29.84 -17.72 -13.13
CA PRO A 113 29.97 -16.46 -12.40
C PRO A 113 28.75 -16.21 -11.50
N ARG A 114 28.98 -15.95 -10.22
CA ARG A 114 27.93 -15.63 -9.25
C ARG A 114 27.29 -14.29 -9.61
N ARG A 115 26.00 -14.32 -9.97
CA ARG A 115 25.21 -13.09 -10.12
C ARG A 115 24.77 -12.62 -8.73
N ALA A 116 25.20 -11.43 -8.34
CA ALA A 116 24.72 -10.74 -7.15
C ALA A 116 23.70 -9.68 -7.58
N VAL A 117 22.55 -9.64 -6.91
CA VAL A 117 21.53 -8.61 -7.11
C VAL A 117 21.40 -7.81 -5.83
N HIS A 118 21.77 -6.54 -5.89
CA HIS A 118 21.59 -5.59 -4.80
C HIS A 118 20.16 -5.08 -4.79
N ALA A 119 19.33 -5.67 -3.94
CA ALA A 119 17.92 -5.33 -3.82
C ALA A 119 17.66 -4.19 -2.82
N ALA A 120 18.58 -3.95 -1.89
CA ALA A 120 18.63 -2.75 -1.05
C ALA A 120 20.10 -2.33 -0.86
N GLN A 121 20.38 -1.03 -0.95
CA GLN A 121 21.72 -0.46 -0.90
C GLN A 121 21.70 0.80 -0.01
N ALA A 122 22.31 0.72 1.17
CA ALA A 122 22.42 1.80 2.15
C ALA A 122 21.08 2.53 2.46
N VAL A 123 19.96 1.80 2.48
CA VAL A 123 18.64 2.39 2.68
C VAL A 123 18.52 2.94 4.10
N SER A 124 18.13 4.21 4.23
CA SER A 124 18.01 4.89 5.52
C SER A 124 16.76 5.76 5.56
N PHE A 125 15.99 5.62 6.64
CA PHE A 125 14.81 6.45 6.94
C PHE A 125 14.35 6.18 8.38
N GLU A 126 13.43 7.00 8.86
CA GLU A 126 12.78 6.80 10.16
C GLU A 126 11.28 7.06 10.10
N ILE A 127 10.56 6.44 11.03
CA ILE A 127 9.11 6.56 11.21
C ILE A 127 8.83 6.85 12.68
N ARG A 128 8.14 7.96 12.93
CA ARG A 128 7.66 8.36 14.27
C ARG A 128 6.29 7.80 14.56
N ARG A 129 5.93 7.80 15.84
CA ARG A 129 4.58 7.50 16.27
C ARG A 129 3.57 8.43 15.58
N GLY A 130 2.46 7.86 15.12
CA GLY A 130 1.40 8.59 14.40
C GLY A 130 1.77 9.02 12.97
N GLN A 131 2.98 8.73 12.50
CA GLN A 131 3.45 9.10 11.17
C GLN A 131 3.25 7.97 10.16
N THR A 132 2.81 8.32 8.95
CA THR A 132 2.84 7.41 7.80
C THR A 132 4.01 7.76 6.88
N LEU A 133 4.96 6.83 6.73
CA LEU A 133 6.00 6.89 5.70
C LEU A 133 5.56 6.09 4.46
N GLY A 134 5.53 6.73 3.31
CA GLY A 134 5.36 6.08 2.01
C GLY A 134 6.68 5.62 1.42
N ILE A 135 6.75 4.39 0.89
CA ILE A 135 7.82 3.98 -0.03
C ILE A 135 7.20 3.76 -1.41
N VAL A 136 7.69 4.52 -2.40
CA VAL A 136 7.23 4.47 -3.80
C VAL A 136 8.38 4.21 -4.76
N GLY A 137 8.06 3.83 -5.99
CA GLY A 137 9.03 3.53 -7.04
C GLY A 137 8.53 2.44 -7.98
N GLU A 138 9.25 2.23 -9.08
CA GLU A 138 8.92 1.19 -10.08
C GLU A 138 8.89 -0.23 -9.50
N SER A 139 8.23 -1.13 -10.22
CA SER A 139 8.30 -2.56 -9.94
C SER A 139 9.76 -3.02 -9.94
N GLY A 140 10.18 -3.76 -8.91
CA GLY A 140 11.56 -4.24 -8.79
C GLY A 140 12.56 -3.22 -8.19
N SER A 141 12.12 -2.03 -7.75
CA SER A 141 13.03 -1.04 -7.14
C SER A 141 13.53 -1.39 -5.73
N GLY A 142 13.07 -2.49 -5.12
CA GLY A 142 13.53 -2.98 -3.82
C GLY A 142 12.58 -2.77 -2.64
N LYS A 143 11.41 -2.13 -2.84
CA LYS A 143 10.45 -1.75 -1.78
C LYS A 143 10.05 -2.92 -0.86
N SER A 144 9.50 -4.00 -1.44
CA SER A 144 9.07 -5.16 -0.65
C SER A 144 10.24 -5.93 -0.03
N THR A 145 11.45 -5.84 -0.60
CA THR A 145 12.66 -6.39 0.03
C THR A 145 13.00 -5.62 1.30
N VAL A 146 13.00 -4.29 1.25
CA VAL A 146 13.20 -3.43 2.43
C VAL A 146 12.15 -3.74 3.51
N ALA A 147 10.88 -3.84 3.14
CA ALA A 147 9.80 -4.21 4.07
C ALA A 147 10.04 -5.55 4.77
N ARG A 148 10.41 -6.58 4.00
CA ARG A 148 10.67 -7.93 4.52
C ARG A 148 11.92 -7.98 5.40
N CYS A 149 12.94 -7.17 5.12
CA CYS A 149 14.11 -7.00 5.98
C CYS A 149 13.71 -6.36 7.32
N ILE A 150 12.90 -5.31 7.30
CA ILE A 150 12.38 -4.64 8.52
C ILE A 150 11.56 -5.61 9.36
N LEU A 151 10.70 -6.42 8.74
CA LEU A 151 9.89 -7.42 9.42
C LEU A 151 10.68 -8.67 9.84
N ARG A 152 11.98 -8.76 9.51
CA ARG A 152 12.83 -9.94 9.71
C ARG A 152 12.18 -11.22 9.16
N LEU A 153 11.47 -11.09 8.04
CA LEU A 153 11.02 -12.22 7.21
C LEU A 153 12.15 -12.73 6.31
N ILE A 154 13.11 -11.85 6.00
CA ILE A 154 14.39 -12.17 5.37
C ILE A 154 15.50 -11.45 6.11
N ASP A 155 16.70 -12.03 6.13
CA ASP A 155 17.85 -11.40 6.78
C ASP A 155 18.40 -10.24 5.93
N PRO A 156 18.63 -9.05 6.51
CA PRO A 156 19.51 -8.05 5.92
C PRO A 156 20.91 -8.62 5.65
N SER A 157 21.58 -8.08 4.64
CA SER A 157 23.01 -8.34 4.38
C SER A 157 23.93 -7.39 5.16
N GLY A 158 23.41 -6.26 5.63
CA GLY A 158 24.13 -5.23 6.37
C GLY A 158 23.20 -4.12 6.85
N GLY A 159 23.77 -3.17 7.59
CA GLY A 159 23.02 -2.07 8.22
C GLY A 159 22.31 -2.47 9.51
N ALA A 160 21.50 -1.54 10.03
CA ALA A 160 20.76 -1.69 11.27
C ALA A 160 19.27 -1.43 11.06
N VAL A 161 18.44 -2.14 11.82
CA VAL A 161 16.99 -1.92 11.91
C VAL A 161 16.67 -1.73 13.38
N LEU A 162 16.59 -0.48 13.79
CA LEU A 162 16.34 -0.11 15.17
C LEU A 162 14.83 0.00 15.38
N LEU A 163 14.27 -0.92 16.18
CA LEU A 163 12.89 -0.88 16.64
C LEU A 163 12.89 -0.44 18.10
N GLY A 164 12.23 0.66 18.45
CA GLY A 164 12.47 1.25 19.77
C GLY A 164 11.37 2.07 20.41
N GLY A 165 11.62 2.35 21.70
CA GLY A 165 11.49 3.68 22.28
C GLY A 165 10.09 4.20 22.54
N ASN A 166 9.13 3.33 22.86
CA ASN A 166 7.73 3.73 22.99
C ASN A 166 7.47 4.70 24.14
N ARG A 167 8.40 4.74 25.08
CA ARG A 167 8.40 5.53 26.29
C ARG A 167 9.71 6.30 26.37
N PRO A 168 9.69 7.52 26.92
CA PRO A 168 10.92 8.25 27.22
C PRO A 168 11.88 7.37 28.03
N GLY A 169 13.12 7.24 27.55
CA GLY A 169 14.19 6.47 28.22
C GLY A 169 14.32 4.99 27.83
N GLU A 170 13.45 4.45 26.99
CA GLU A 170 13.58 3.09 26.47
C GLU A 170 14.55 3.07 25.26
N ALA A 171 15.60 2.25 25.33
CA ALA A 171 16.57 2.13 24.24
C ALA A 171 15.95 1.43 23.02
N ALA A 172 16.32 1.87 21.82
CA ALA A 172 15.97 1.16 20.60
C ALA A 172 16.78 -0.13 20.50
N GLU A 173 16.12 -1.21 20.08
CA GLU A 173 16.73 -2.51 19.89
C GLU A 173 17.08 -2.69 18.40
N ASP A 174 18.34 -3.04 18.08
CA ASP A 174 18.69 -3.42 16.71
C ASP A 174 18.26 -4.86 16.44
N ILE A 175 17.25 -5.01 15.60
CA ILE A 175 16.64 -6.29 15.27
C ILE A 175 17.29 -6.95 14.05
N ALA A 176 18.18 -6.24 13.33
CA ALA A 176 18.71 -6.66 12.03
C ALA A 176 19.37 -8.04 12.05
N MET A 177 20.04 -8.39 13.16
CA MET A 177 20.80 -9.64 13.32
C MET A 177 20.30 -10.51 14.48
N MET A 178 19.12 -10.21 15.04
CA MET A 178 18.57 -10.98 16.15
C MET A 178 18.19 -12.41 15.74
N GLY A 179 18.40 -13.35 16.66
CA GLY A 179 18.01 -14.74 16.51
C GLY A 179 16.49 -14.95 16.67
N PRO A 180 15.93 -16.09 16.22
CA PRO A 180 14.48 -16.33 16.21
C PRO A 180 13.78 -16.21 17.57
N ARG A 181 14.47 -16.54 18.67
CA ARG A 181 13.93 -16.44 20.04
C ARG A 181 13.78 -14.98 20.48
N GLN A 182 14.76 -14.13 20.17
CA GLN A 182 14.73 -12.69 20.46
C GLN A 182 13.69 -11.97 19.59
N LEU A 183 13.49 -12.42 18.34
CA LEU A 183 12.47 -11.86 17.45
C LEU A 183 11.03 -12.19 17.86
N ARG A 184 10.79 -13.27 18.60
CA ARG A 184 9.43 -13.70 18.97
C ARG A 184 8.62 -12.58 19.65
N PRO A 185 9.05 -11.93 20.74
CA PRO A 185 8.30 -10.82 21.33
C PRO A 185 8.11 -9.64 20.37
N LEU A 186 9.10 -9.33 19.54
CA LEU A 186 9.09 -8.20 18.61
C LEU A 186 8.08 -8.37 17.47
N ARG A 187 7.75 -9.62 17.11
CA ARG A 187 6.69 -9.91 16.12
C ARG A 187 5.33 -9.38 16.56
N ARG A 188 5.05 -9.16 17.85
CA ARG A 188 3.80 -8.50 18.27
C ARG A 188 3.80 -7.01 17.94
N ARG A 189 4.96 -6.36 18.05
CA ARG A 189 5.14 -4.91 17.91
C ARG A 189 5.08 -4.45 16.45
N VAL A 190 5.45 -5.33 15.50
CA VAL A 190 5.42 -5.04 14.07
C VAL A 190 4.50 -6.02 13.36
N GLN A 191 3.50 -5.50 12.65
CA GLN A 191 2.54 -6.32 11.91
C GLN A 191 2.49 -5.89 10.44
N ILE A 192 2.07 -6.81 9.57
CA ILE A 192 1.99 -6.58 8.13
C ILE A 192 0.61 -6.92 7.59
N VAL A 193 0.12 -6.05 6.70
CA VAL A 193 -0.99 -6.30 5.79
C VAL A 193 -0.38 -6.49 4.40
N PHE A 194 -0.47 -7.71 3.87
CA PHE A 194 0.09 -8.06 2.56
C PHE A 194 -0.82 -7.63 1.41
N GLN A 195 -0.23 -7.60 0.21
CA GLN A 195 -0.88 -7.27 -1.06
C GLN A 195 -2.09 -8.14 -1.38
N ASP A 196 -1.98 -9.46 -1.18
CA ASP A 196 -3.01 -10.42 -1.57
C ASP A 196 -3.83 -10.88 -0.35
N PRO A 197 -5.08 -10.40 -0.16
CA PRO A 197 -5.94 -10.84 0.92
C PRO A 197 -6.34 -12.31 0.81
N TYR A 198 -6.38 -12.88 -0.40
CA TYR A 198 -6.75 -14.28 -0.62
C TYR A 198 -5.68 -15.22 -0.09
N ARG A 199 -4.41 -14.92 -0.36
CA ARG A 199 -3.27 -15.71 0.17
C ARG A 199 -3.01 -15.45 1.64
N SER A 200 -3.40 -14.28 2.15
CA SER A 200 -3.17 -13.91 3.54
C SER A 200 -4.03 -14.70 4.51
N LEU A 201 -5.23 -15.15 4.14
CA LEU A 201 -6.16 -15.86 5.02
C LEU A 201 -6.22 -17.35 4.66
N ASN A 202 -6.15 -18.22 5.67
CA ASN A 202 -6.35 -19.66 5.45
C ASN A 202 -7.83 -19.93 5.12
N PRO A 203 -8.18 -20.43 3.92
CA PRO A 203 -9.57 -20.60 3.50
C PRO A 203 -10.33 -21.67 4.29
N ARG A 204 -9.62 -22.53 5.03
CA ARG A 204 -10.18 -23.60 5.88
C ARG A 204 -10.46 -23.17 7.32
N ARG A 205 -10.16 -21.92 7.67
CA ARG A 205 -10.40 -21.37 9.02
C ARG A 205 -11.43 -20.26 8.94
N THR A 206 -12.25 -20.14 9.98
CA THR A 206 -13.19 -19.03 10.10
C THR A 206 -12.43 -17.72 10.38
N VAL A 207 -13.10 -16.59 10.17
CA VAL A 207 -12.53 -15.27 10.48
C VAL A 207 -12.13 -15.17 11.95
N ALA A 208 -12.97 -15.64 12.88
CA ALA A 208 -12.63 -15.66 14.30
C ALA A 208 -11.36 -16.47 14.55
N GLN A 209 -11.26 -17.68 14.02
CA GLN A 209 -10.09 -18.53 14.18
C GLN A 209 -8.81 -17.90 13.61
N ALA A 210 -8.90 -17.15 12.52
CA ALA A 210 -7.77 -16.46 11.91
C ALA A 210 -7.34 -15.23 12.71
N MET A 211 -8.26 -14.55 13.38
CA MET A 211 -7.99 -13.34 14.17
C MET A 211 -7.42 -13.65 15.57
N VAL A 212 -7.98 -14.65 16.27
CA VAL A 212 -7.64 -14.90 17.69
C VAL A 212 -6.33 -15.66 17.91
N GLU A 213 -5.84 -16.36 16.89
CA GLU A 213 -4.65 -17.23 17.00
C GLU A 213 -3.40 -16.49 17.47
N GLY A 214 -3.11 -15.33 16.87
CA GLY A 214 -1.97 -14.50 17.25
C GLY A 214 -2.01 -14.15 18.73
N PRO A 215 -3.01 -13.40 19.21
CA PRO A 215 -3.10 -13.01 20.62
C PRO A 215 -3.10 -14.18 21.59
N MET A 216 -3.77 -15.29 21.25
CA MET A 216 -3.77 -16.50 22.09
C MET A 216 -2.37 -17.12 22.22
N ASN A 217 -1.58 -17.11 21.15
CA ASN A 217 -0.18 -17.56 21.18
C ASN A 217 0.74 -16.67 22.05
N TYR A 218 0.29 -15.47 22.42
CA TYR A 218 0.96 -14.56 23.35
C TYR A 218 0.23 -14.47 24.71
N GLY A 219 -0.64 -15.43 25.02
CA GLY A 219 -1.21 -15.60 26.36
C GLY A 219 -2.58 -14.95 26.59
N LEU A 220 -3.20 -14.35 25.57
CA LEU A 220 -4.56 -13.81 25.71
C LEU A 220 -5.58 -14.96 25.83
N SER A 221 -6.50 -14.87 26.79
CA SER A 221 -7.56 -15.88 26.93
C SER A 221 -8.46 -15.89 25.69
N ARG A 222 -9.03 -17.06 25.37
CA ARG A 222 -9.92 -17.19 24.20
C ARG A 222 -11.11 -16.22 24.27
N THR A 223 -11.70 -16.05 25.45
CA THR A 223 -12.84 -15.13 25.66
C THR A 223 -12.44 -13.68 25.39
N ALA A 224 -11.30 -13.23 25.93
CA ALA A 224 -10.82 -11.88 25.69
C ALA A 224 -10.42 -11.67 24.22
N ALA A 225 -9.79 -12.66 23.58
CA ALA A 225 -9.43 -12.62 22.17
C ALA A 225 -10.66 -12.53 21.26
N LEU A 226 -11.72 -13.29 21.55
CA LEU A 226 -12.98 -13.24 20.79
C LEU A 226 -13.68 -11.88 20.96
N GLN A 227 -13.72 -11.33 22.17
CA GLN A 227 -14.30 -10.00 22.39
C GLN A 227 -13.54 -8.94 21.59
N ARG A 228 -12.20 -8.95 21.70
CA ARG A 228 -11.34 -8.05 20.95
C ARG A 228 -11.53 -8.19 19.43
N ALA A 229 -11.71 -9.41 18.93
CA ALA A 229 -11.96 -9.64 17.51
C ALA A 229 -13.27 -8.98 17.05
N ARG A 230 -14.33 -9.00 17.86
CA ARG A 230 -15.58 -8.28 17.56
C ARG A 230 -15.37 -6.78 17.50
N ASP A 231 -14.67 -6.22 18.48
CA ASP A 231 -14.41 -4.78 18.56
C ASP A 231 -13.60 -4.30 17.34
N LEU A 232 -12.61 -5.09 16.91
CA LEU A 232 -11.82 -4.80 15.72
C LEU A 232 -12.60 -5.00 14.42
N LEU A 233 -13.50 -5.98 14.33
CA LEU A 233 -14.42 -6.11 13.19
C LEU A 233 -15.31 -4.88 13.07
N ALA A 234 -15.86 -4.39 14.19
CA ALA A 234 -16.64 -3.15 14.20
C ALA A 234 -15.80 -1.93 13.75
N LEU A 235 -14.54 -1.82 14.22
CA LEU A 235 -13.62 -0.76 13.79
C LEU A 235 -13.39 -0.78 12.26
N VAL A 236 -13.25 -1.97 11.67
CA VAL A 236 -13.08 -2.11 10.21
C VAL A 236 -14.40 -2.12 9.43
N ARG A 237 -15.52 -1.75 10.07
CA ARG A 237 -16.87 -1.67 9.52
C ARG A 237 -17.38 -3.01 9.00
N MET A 238 -17.19 -4.05 9.79
CA MET A 238 -17.71 -5.40 9.55
C MET A 238 -18.61 -5.85 10.68
N ASP A 239 -19.71 -6.49 10.31
CA ASP A 239 -20.68 -7.04 11.27
C ASP A 239 -20.07 -8.20 12.08
N GLY A 240 -20.52 -8.36 13.32
CA GLY A 240 -20.06 -9.44 14.21
C GLY A 240 -20.31 -10.84 13.67
N SER A 241 -21.33 -11.04 12.84
CA SER A 241 -21.60 -12.32 12.15
C SER A 241 -20.48 -12.73 11.19
N ALA A 242 -19.57 -11.81 10.83
CA ALA A 242 -18.41 -12.14 10.01
C ALA A 242 -17.48 -13.16 10.69
N MET A 243 -17.47 -13.23 12.03
CA MET A 243 -16.62 -14.13 12.81
C MET A 243 -16.78 -15.61 12.44
N ASP A 244 -18.02 -16.05 12.21
CA ASP A 244 -18.35 -17.47 12.00
C ASP A 244 -18.23 -17.89 10.54
N ARG A 245 -18.01 -16.92 9.65
CA ARG A 245 -17.88 -17.14 8.21
C ARG A 245 -16.43 -17.43 7.83
N TYR A 246 -16.27 -18.04 6.67
CA TYR A 246 -14.99 -18.34 6.05
C TYR A 246 -14.56 -17.21 5.09
N PRO A 247 -13.24 -16.99 4.89
CA PRO A 247 -12.73 -15.96 4.01
C PRO A 247 -13.33 -15.98 2.60
N HIS A 248 -13.62 -17.15 2.05
CA HIS A 248 -14.16 -17.30 0.70
C HIS A 248 -15.56 -16.68 0.52
N GLN A 249 -16.28 -16.43 1.62
CA GLN A 249 -17.63 -15.86 1.62
C GLN A 249 -17.65 -14.32 1.59
N PHE A 250 -16.48 -13.67 1.48
CA PHE A 250 -16.34 -12.20 1.49
C PHE A 250 -15.80 -11.66 0.17
N SER A 251 -16.16 -10.41 -0.15
CA SER A 251 -15.56 -9.66 -1.26
C SER A 251 -14.08 -9.34 -1.00
N GLY A 252 -13.32 -8.96 -2.03
CA GLY A 252 -11.91 -8.59 -1.89
C GLY A 252 -11.68 -7.50 -0.83
N GLY A 253 -12.49 -6.43 -0.86
CA GLY A 253 -12.44 -5.35 0.13
C GLY A 253 -12.77 -5.80 1.56
N GLN A 254 -13.78 -6.66 1.72
CA GLN A 254 -14.12 -7.23 3.04
C GLN A 254 -12.99 -8.11 3.56
N ARG A 255 -12.34 -8.92 2.72
CA ARG A 255 -11.16 -9.70 3.12
C ARG A 255 -10.00 -8.81 3.51
N GLN A 256 -9.81 -7.68 2.82
CA GLN A 256 -8.77 -6.73 3.19
C GLN A 256 -9.03 -6.12 4.57
N ARG A 257 -10.28 -5.72 4.85
CA ARG A 257 -10.71 -5.27 6.17
C ARG A 257 -10.44 -6.32 7.25
N ILE A 258 -10.74 -7.60 6.98
CA ILE A 258 -10.40 -8.73 7.89
C ILE A 258 -8.88 -8.82 8.10
N CYS A 259 -8.07 -8.69 7.05
CA CYS A 259 -6.61 -8.75 7.16
C CYS A 259 -6.06 -7.60 8.02
N ILE A 260 -6.59 -6.39 7.85
CA ILE A 260 -6.27 -5.23 8.68
C ILE A 260 -6.65 -5.49 10.13
N ALA A 261 -7.89 -5.93 10.40
CA ALA A 261 -8.36 -6.24 11.75
C ALA A 261 -7.48 -7.32 12.40
N ARG A 262 -7.11 -8.37 11.67
CA ARG A 262 -6.19 -9.41 12.14
C ARG A 262 -4.83 -8.86 12.54
N ALA A 263 -4.23 -7.98 11.73
CA ALA A 263 -2.96 -7.36 12.08
C ALA A 263 -3.08 -6.52 13.37
N LEU A 264 -4.19 -5.79 13.54
CA LEU A 264 -4.44 -4.97 14.72
C LEU A 264 -4.73 -5.77 16.01
N MET A 265 -5.06 -7.06 15.90
CA MET A 265 -5.25 -7.94 17.06
C MET A 265 -4.03 -7.97 17.98
N MET A 266 -2.84 -7.74 17.43
CA MET A 266 -1.56 -7.79 18.15
C MET A 266 -1.20 -6.48 18.88
N GLU A 267 -1.94 -5.39 18.66
CA GLU A 267 -1.57 -4.04 19.12
C GLU A 267 -0.18 -3.62 18.62
N PRO A 268 0.03 -3.60 17.29
CA PRO A 268 1.31 -3.19 16.76
C PRO A 268 1.62 -1.74 17.10
N GLU A 269 2.90 -1.42 17.22
CA GLU A 269 3.43 -0.06 17.20
C GLU A 269 3.69 0.41 15.76
N LEU A 270 4.06 -0.54 14.90
CA LEU A 270 4.30 -0.34 13.48
C LEU A 270 3.43 -1.27 12.65
N LEU A 271 2.64 -0.69 11.75
CA LEU A 271 1.91 -1.43 10.74
C LEU A 271 2.52 -1.21 9.35
N VAL A 272 2.95 -2.30 8.72
CA VAL A 272 3.45 -2.31 7.35
C VAL A 272 2.29 -2.67 6.41
N ALA A 273 1.96 -1.79 5.48
CA ALA A 273 0.98 -2.03 4.43
C ALA A 273 1.73 -2.23 3.10
N ASP A 274 2.00 -3.49 2.72
CA ASP A 274 2.75 -3.83 1.51
C ASP A 274 1.79 -4.01 0.33
N GLU A 275 1.61 -2.96 -0.47
CA GLU A 275 0.65 -2.89 -1.57
C GLU A 275 -0.79 -3.29 -1.18
N ALA A 276 -1.18 -2.94 0.05
CA ALA A 276 -2.41 -3.39 0.69
C ALA A 276 -3.72 -2.95 -0.01
N VAL A 277 -3.66 -2.17 -1.08
CA VAL A 277 -4.83 -1.74 -1.86
C VAL A 277 -4.71 -2.01 -3.36
N SER A 278 -3.57 -2.51 -3.85
CA SER A 278 -3.30 -2.55 -5.31
C SER A 278 -4.19 -3.51 -6.10
N ALA A 279 -4.78 -4.51 -5.44
CA ALA A 279 -5.68 -5.49 -6.03
C ALA A 279 -7.17 -5.13 -5.88
N LEU A 280 -7.50 -3.96 -5.32
CA LEU A 280 -8.87 -3.52 -5.05
C LEU A 280 -9.35 -2.59 -6.18
N ASP A 281 -10.66 -2.56 -6.41
CA ASP A 281 -11.25 -1.52 -7.24
C ASP A 281 -11.12 -0.14 -6.57
N VAL A 282 -11.08 0.92 -7.37
CA VAL A 282 -10.84 2.30 -6.90
C VAL A 282 -11.84 2.74 -5.81
N SER A 283 -13.10 2.32 -5.88
CA SER A 283 -14.12 2.69 -4.89
C SER A 283 -13.87 2.02 -3.53
N VAL A 284 -13.53 0.73 -3.53
CA VAL A 284 -13.17 -0.03 -2.32
C VAL A 284 -11.81 0.42 -1.78
N GLN A 285 -10.85 0.69 -2.66
CA GLN A 285 -9.54 1.26 -2.32
C GLN A 285 -9.71 2.55 -1.51
N ALA A 286 -10.50 3.51 -1.98
CA ALA A 286 -10.74 4.76 -1.27
C ALA A 286 -11.29 4.52 0.15
N GLN A 287 -12.24 3.59 0.31
CA GLN A 287 -12.77 3.23 1.63
C GLN A 287 -11.74 2.57 2.55
N VAL A 288 -10.83 1.75 1.99
CA VAL A 288 -9.75 1.10 2.76
C VAL A 288 -8.67 2.11 3.15
N LEU A 289 -8.35 3.07 2.28
CA LEU A 289 -7.43 4.17 2.61
C LEU A 289 -7.99 5.06 3.72
N GLN A 290 -9.29 5.38 3.67
CA GLN A 290 -9.96 6.08 4.76
C GLN A 290 -9.89 5.29 6.07
N LEU A 291 -10.08 3.97 6.02
CA LEU A 291 -9.95 3.11 7.19
C LEU A 291 -8.53 3.14 7.77
N PHE A 292 -7.50 3.06 6.94
CA PHE A 292 -6.11 3.20 7.39
C PHE A 292 -5.87 4.55 8.09
N GLU A 293 -6.43 5.63 7.56
CA GLU A 293 -6.32 6.96 8.17
C GLU A 293 -7.01 7.02 9.54
N GLU A 294 -8.22 6.44 9.65
CA GLU A 294 -8.96 6.36 10.90
C GLU A 294 -8.20 5.53 11.94
N ILE A 295 -7.62 4.40 11.55
CA ILE A 295 -6.80 3.55 12.42
C ILE A 295 -5.56 4.30 12.90
N ARG A 296 -4.81 4.94 11.99
CA ARG A 296 -3.63 5.75 12.33
C ARG A 296 -3.98 6.81 13.36
N SER A 297 -5.04 7.57 13.11
CA SER A 297 -5.44 8.68 13.98
C SER A 297 -5.97 8.20 15.34
N ARG A 298 -6.78 7.13 15.37
CA ARG A 298 -7.37 6.62 16.63
C ARG A 298 -6.36 5.90 17.50
N LEU A 299 -5.41 5.18 16.90
CA LEU A 299 -4.44 4.36 17.63
C LEU A 299 -3.06 5.02 17.75
N ASN A 300 -2.89 6.22 17.18
CA ASN A 300 -1.60 6.91 17.09
C ASN A 300 -0.48 6.00 16.51
N LEU A 301 -0.82 5.23 15.48
CA LEU A 301 -0.01 4.14 14.94
C LEU A 301 1.06 4.66 13.99
N ALA A 302 2.29 4.15 14.08
CA ALA A 302 3.29 4.37 13.03
C ALA A 302 2.99 3.44 11.85
N MET A 303 3.08 3.97 10.63
CA MET A 303 2.75 3.20 9.43
C MET A 303 3.84 3.29 8.37
N LEU A 304 4.21 2.13 7.83
CA LEU A 304 5.01 2.03 6.61
C LEU A 304 4.09 1.62 5.47
N PHE A 305 3.81 2.53 4.54
CA PHE A 305 2.91 2.30 3.43
C PHE A 305 3.71 2.11 2.13
N ILE A 306 3.64 0.93 1.54
CA ILE A 306 4.36 0.62 0.30
C ILE A 306 3.34 0.54 -0.83
N THR A 307 3.58 1.31 -1.88
CA THR A 307 2.69 1.34 -3.05
C THR A 307 3.46 1.75 -4.29
N HIS A 308 3.00 1.27 -5.45
CA HIS A 308 3.42 1.81 -6.75
C HIS A 308 2.46 2.88 -7.27
N ASP A 309 1.25 3.00 -6.72
CA ASP A 309 0.32 4.08 -7.04
C ASP A 309 0.69 5.34 -6.26
N LEU A 310 1.23 6.32 -6.98
CA LEU A 310 1.65 7.62 -6.45
C LEU A 310 0.49 8.43 -5.89
N ARG A 311 -0.70 8.27 -6.45
CA ARG A 311 -1.89 9.01 -6.04
C ARG A 311 -2.38 8.49 -4.69
N VAL A 312 -2.34 7.18 -4.48
CA VAL A 312 -2.54 6.58 -3.15
C VAL A 312 -1.55 7.13 -2.14
N ALA A 313 -0.26 7.14 -2.48
CA ALA A 313 0.78 7.66 -1.59
C ALA A 313 0.53 9.13 -1.20
N SER A 314 0.13 9.97 -2.15
CA SER A 314 -0.15 11.40 -1.91
C SER A 314 -1.29 11.66 -0.91
N GLN A 315 -2.24 10.72 -0.79
CA GLN A 315 -3.40 10.86 0.09
C GLN A 315 -3.13 10.42 1.54
N VAL A 316 -2.27 9.42 1.73
CA VAL A 316 -2.09 8.76 3.05
C VAL A 316 -0.74 9.01 3.70
N CYS A 317 0.29 9.42 2.96
CA CYS A 317 1.65 9.52 3.47
C CYS A 317 1.99 10.93 3.98
N ASP A 318 2.72 11.02 5.08
CA ASP A 318 3.27 12.26 5.63
C ASP A 318 4.68 12.53 5.12
N GLN A 319 5.47 11.46 5.02
CA GLN A 319 6.80 11.43 4.44
C GLN A 319 6.80 10.48 3.25
N LEU A 320 7.70 10.71 2.30
CA LEU A 320 7.86 9.90 1.12
C LEU A 320 9.33 9.54 0.93
N ALA A 321 9.61 8.26 0.71
CA ALA A 321 10.88 7.74 0.23
C ALA A 321 10.68 7.19 -1.19
N VAL A 322 11.36 7.78 -2.16
CA VAL A 322 11.35 7.32 -3.55
C VAL A 322 12.50 6.35 -3.75
N MET A 323 12.19 5.11 -4.11
CA MET A 323 13.18 4.06 -4.34
C MET A 323 13.41 3.78 -5.82
N SER A 324 14.68 3.71 -6.22
CA SER A 324 15.12 3.27 -7.54
C SER A 324 16.34 2.36 -7.39
N GLN A 325 16.33 1.22 -8.09
CA GLN A 325 17.46 0.28 -8.15
C GLN A 325 18.05 -0.10 -6.77
N GLY A 326 17.18 -0.29 -5.78
CA GLY A 326 17.56 -0.66 -4.40
C GLY A 326 18.03 0.52 -3.53
N ARG A 327 18.01 1.75 -4.01
CA ARG A 327 18.42 2.95 -3.26
C ARG A 327 17.24 3.88 -3.02
N VAL A 328 17.23 4.57 -1.89
CA VAL A 328 16.37 5.74 -1.68
C VAL A 328 17.04 6.91 -2.38
N VAL A 329 16.43 7.41 -3.46
CA VAL A 329 16.97 8.50 -4.28
C VAL A 329 16.45 9.87 -3.89
N GLU A 330 15.31 9.91 -3.18
CA GLU A 330 14.71 11.12 -2.65
C GLU A 330 13.90 10.78 -1.40
N TYR A 331 14.01 11.59 -0.36
CA TYR A 331 13.33 11.40 0.92
C TYR A 331 12.95 12.75 1.52
N GLY A 332 11.71 12.90 1.96
CA GLY A 332 11.25 14.12 2.62
C GLY A 332 9.74 14.18 2.82
N PRO A 333 9.22 15.33 3.28
CA PRO A 333 7.78 15.54 3.43
C PRO A 333 7.06 15.26 2.12
N ALA A 334 5.99 14.47 2.17
CA ALA A 334 5.28 14.02 0.96
C ALA A 334 4.84 15.22 0.10
N HIS A 335 4.31 16.27 0.72
CA HIS A 335 3.91 17.49 0.02
C HIS A 335 5.06 18.20 -0.73
N GLN A 336 6.29 18.15 -0.21
CA GLN A 336 7.46 18.72 -0.89
C GLN A 336 7.91 17.83 -2.04
N VAL A 337 8.04 16.52 -1.79
CA VAL A 337 8.52 15.59 -2.83
C VAL A 337 7.52 15.53 -4.00
N PHE A 338 6.22 15.53 -3.74
CA PHE A 338 5.21 15.58 -4.81
C PHE A 338 5.09 16.95 -5.48
N GLY A 339 5.25 18.04 -4.74
CA GLY A 339 5.10 19.41 -5.27
C GLY A 339 6.31 19.91 -6.05
N ASP A 340 7.52 19.61 -5.58
CA ASP A 340 8.78 20.05 -6.16
C ASP A 340 9.87 18.94 -6.08
N PRO A 341 9.72 17.85 -6.87
CA PRO A 341 10.66 16.75 -6.88
C PRO A 341 12.05 17.15 -7.41
N GLN A 342 13.07 16.95 -6.58
CA GLN A 342 14.45 17.37 -6.87
C GLN A 342 15.23 16.33 -7.67
N HIS A 343 14.92 15.04 -7.53
CA HIS A 343 15.65 13.99 -8.22
C HIS A 343 15.07 13.73 -9.63
N ALA A 344 15.95 13.54 -10.63
CA ALA A 344 15.54 13.33 -12.03
C ALA A 344 14.64 12.09 -12.21
N TYR A 345 14.97 10.99 -11.52
CA TYR A 345 14.13 9.79 -11.48
C TYR A 345 12.74 10.08 -10.92
N THR A 346 12.63 10.83 -9.81
CA THR A 346 11.34 11.17 -9.20
C THR A 346 10.49 12.01 -10.15
N ARG A 347 11.09 13.00 -10.82
CA ARG A 347 10.41 13.77 -11.87
C ARG A 347 9.87 12.89 -12.98
N ALA A 348 10.68 11.96 -13.49
CA ALA A 348 10.28 11.04 -14.55
C ALA A 348 9.16 10.09 -14.10
N LEU A 349 9.29 9.50 -12.91
CA LEU A 349 8.30 8.62 -12.31
C LEU A 349 6.94 9.32 -12.16
N PHE A 350 6.95 10.57 -11.69
CA PHE A 350 5.73 11.33 -11.47
C PHE A 350 5.14 11.88 -12.78
N ALA A 351 5.97 12.12 -13.79
CA ALA A 351 5.52 12.50 -15.13
C ALA A 351 4.83 11.33 -15.86
N ALA A 352 5.20 10.08 -15.54
CA ALA A 352 4.59 8.89 -16.12
C ALA A 352 3.22 8.52 -15.51
N ALA A 353 2.75 9.24 -14.49
CA ALA A 353 1.50 8.94 -13.80
C ALA A 353 0.26 9.30 -14.67
N PRO A 354 -0.66 8.34 -14.95
CA PRO A 354 -1.83 8.57 -15.79
C PRO A 354 -2.77 9.66 -15.23
N GLY A 355 -3.38 10.44 -16.13
CA GLY A 355 -4.41 11.43 -15.79
C GLY A 355 -3.90 12.71 -15.13
N ARG A 356 -2.59 12.95 -15.08
CA ARG A 356 -1.97 14.15 -14.46
C ARG A 356 -2.46 15.47 -15.05
N ASP A 357 -2.69 15.52 -16.36
CA ASP A 357 -3.10 16.74 -17.09
C ASP A 357 -4.62 16.92 -17.13
N PHE A 358 -5.39 15.97 -16.58
CA PHE A 358 -6.83 16.04 -16.58
C PHE A 358 -7.32 16.61 -15.25
N ALA A 359 -7.78 17.86 -15.27
CA ALA A 359 -8.48 18.44 -14.13
C ALA A 359 -9.80 17.69 -13.92
N PHE A 360 -9.81 16.75 -12.99
CA PHE A 360 -11.05 16.20 -12.44
C PHE A 360 -11.69 17.31 -11.60
N HIS A 361 -12.57 18.09 -12.21
CA HIS A 361 -13.32 19.12 -11.49
C HIS A 361 -14.21 18.42 -10.45
N THR A 362 -13.86 18.55 -9.18
CA THR A 362 -14.77 18.33 -8.06
C THR A 362 -15.72 19.53 -8.00
N VAL A 363 -17.01 19.29 -8.20
CA VAL A 363 -18.09 20.24 -7.86
C VAL A 363 -18.31 20.21 -6.36
#